data_AF-A0A382KKP1-F1
#
_entry.id   AF-A0A382KKP1-F1
#
_cell.length_a   1.000
_cell.length_b   1.000
_cell.length_c   1.000
_cell.angle_alpha   90.00
_cell.angle_beta   90.00
_cell.angle_gamma   90.00
#
_symmetry.space_group_name_H-M   'P 1'
#
loop_
_entity.id
_entity.type
_entity.pdbx_description
1 polymer ?
#
loop_
_entity_poly.entity_id
_entity_poly.type
_entity_poly.pdbx_seq_one_letter_code
_entity_poly.pdbx_strand_id
1 'polypeptide(L)' 'MIEGDILDVDSLCFGLKNADIVYHFAGVSDINEASDRPLDAINLNIMGTALVLDAVSKLKVERFVYASTMY' A
#
# COMPACT_ATOMS: atom_id res chain seq x y z
N MET A 1 3.68 1.06 17.06
CA MET A 1 3.27 1.89 15.91
C MET A 1 4.53 2.27 15.18
N ILE A 2 4.59 2.02 13.86
CA ILE A 2 5.72 2.39 12.98
C ILE A 2 5.22 3.56 12.14
N GLU A 3 6.05 4.58 11.97
CA GLU A 3 5.78 5.68 11.03
C GLU A 3 6.50 5.36 9.71
N GLY A 4 5.81 5.51 8.58
CA GLY A 4 6.35 5.16 7.27
C GLY A 4 5.37 5.44 6.13
N ASP A 5 5.90 5.43 4.91
CA ASP A 5 5.16 5.65 3.67
C ASP A 5 5.25 4.39 2.80
N ILE A 6 4.14 4.01 2.15
CA ILE A 6 4.10 2.87 1.21
C ILE A 6 4.89 3.14 -0.08
N LEU A 7 5.21 4.41 -0.35
CA LEU A 7 6.08 4.82 -1.46
C LEU A 7 7.57 4.75 -1.10
N ASP A 8 7.90 4.61 0.19
CA ASP A 8 9.27 4.37 0.66
C ASP A 8 9.51 2.86 0.87
N VAL A 9 10.26 2.27 -0.05
CA VAL A 9 10.56 0.83 -0.06
C VAL A 9 11.30 0.39 1.20
N ASP A 10 12.17 1.23 1.76
CA ASP A 10 12.95 0.87 2.94
C ASP A 10 12.05 0.83 4.18
N SER A 11 11.21 1.84 4.36
CA SER A 11 10.19 1.88 5.41
C SER A 11 9.21 0.70 5.31
N LEU A 12 8.78 0.37 4.09
CA LEU A 12 7.89 -0.74 3.81
C LEU A 12 8.52 -2.09 4.16
N CYS A 13 9.75 -2.36 3.71
CA CYS A 13 10.47 -3.60 4.01
C CYS A 13 10.73 -3.75 5.51
N PHE A 14 11.03 -2.65 6.20
CA PHE A 14 11.19 -2.64 7.65
C PHE A 14 9.87 -2.95 8.37
N GLY A 15 8.78 -2.29 7.97
CA GLY A 15 7.46 -2.44 8.61
C GLY A 15 6.82 -3.80 8.39
N LEU A 16 7.09 -4.44 7.25
CA LEU A 16 6.53 -5.76 6.91
C LEU A 16 7.41 -6.94 7.34
N LYS A 17 8.56 -6.69 7.97
CA LYS A 17 9.49 -7.74 8.35
C LYS A 17 8.83 -8.73 9.31
N ASN A 18 8.89 -10.02 8.95
CA ASN A 18 8.29 -11.15 9.69
C ASN A 18 6.75 -11.10 9.81
N ALA A 19 6.06 -10.36 8.94
CA ALA A 19 4.60 -10.39 8.90
C ALA A 19 4.09 -11.66 8.22
N ASP A 20 3.14 -12.36 8.84
CA ASP A 20 2.46 -13.51 8.22
C ASP A 20 1.31 -13.06 7.30
N ILE A 21 0.62 -11.98 7.69
CA ILE A 21 -0.55 -11.44 6.98
C ILE A 21 -0.45 -9.91 6.88
N VAL A 22 -0.75 -9.36 5.70
CA VAL A 22 -0.81 -7.91 5.45
C VAL A 22 -2.21 -7.51 4.99
N TYR A 23 -2.81 -6.56 5.70
CA TYR A 23 -4.06 -5.90 5.33
C TYR A 23 -3.73 -4.51 4.79
N HIS A 24 -3.86 -4.32 3.47
CA HIS A 24 -3.53 -3.06 2.82
C HIS A 24 -4.77 -2.17 2.69
N PHE A 25 -4.85 -1.19 3.58
CA PHE A 25 -5.89 -0.15 3.60
C PHE A 25 -5.38 1.23 3.13
N ALA A 26 -4.08 1.35 2.83
CA ALA A 26 -3.51 2.63 2.46
C ALA A 26 -3.84 2.98 1.01
N GLY A 27 -4.37 4.18 0.81
CA GLY A 27 -4.76 4.72 -0.49
C GLY A 27 -5.72 5.90 -0.34
N VAL A 28 -5.86 6.69 -1.39
CA VAL A 28 -6.88 7.73 -1.51
C VAL A 28 -8.22 7.06 -1.78
N SER A 29 -9.19 7.24 -0.90
CA SER A 29 -10.53 6.64 -1.00
C SER A 29 -11.64 7.66 -1.23
N ASP A 30 -11.39 8.95 -0.98
CA ASP A 30 -12.37 10.00 -1.29
C ASP A 30 -12.34 10.33 -2.78
N ILE A 31 -13.50 10.23 -3.43
CA ILE A 31 -13.64 10.44 -4.88
C ILE A 31 -13.33 11.88 -5.31
N ASN A 32 -13.60 12.86 -4.44
CA ASN A 32 -13.30 14.25 -4.74
C ASN A 32 -11.79 14.49 -4.64
N GLU A 33 -11.15 13.97 -3.59
CA GLU A 33 -9.69 14.07 -3.46
C GLU A 33 -8.96 13.40 -4.63
N ALA A 34 -9.41 12.21 -5.04
CA ALA A 34 -8.85 11.52 -6.18
C ALA A 34 -9.05 12.29 -7.50
N SER A 35 -10.18 13.01 -7.64
CA SER A 35 -10.46 13.86 -8.81
C SER A 35 -9.62 15.14 -8.81
N ASP A 36 -9.41 15.74 -7.65
CA ASP A 36 -8.62 16.97 -7.49
C ASP A 36 -7.12 16.70 -7.65
N ARG A 37 -6.66 15.51 -7.23
CA ARG A 37 -5.24 15.11 -7.22
C ARG A 37 -5.03 13.74 -7.89
N PRO A 38 -5.36 13.59 -9.18
CA PRO A 38 -5.41 12.29 -9.85
C PRO A 38 -4.04 11.62 -9.96
N LEU A 39 -2.96 12.40 -10.13
CA LEU A 39 -1.61 11.84 -10.19
C LEU A 39 -1.16 11.31 -8.83
N ASP A 40 -1.55 11.97 -7.75
CA ASP A 40 -1.23 11.50 -6.39
C ASP A 40 -2.04 10.24 -6.06
N ALA A 41 -3.31 10.20 -6.45
CA ALA A 41 -4.15 9.01 -6.31
C ALA A 41 -3.60 7.82 -7.12
N ILE A 42 -3.14 8.05 -8.36
CA ILE A 42 -2.47 7.01 -9.16
C ILE A 42 -1.17 6.57 -8.46
N ASN A 43 -0.35 7.50 -7.99
CA ASN A 43 0.91 7.17 -7.35
C ASN A 43 0.70 6.35 -6.08
N LEU A 44 -0.21 6.77 -5.19
CA LEU A 44 -0.50 6.05 -3.95
C LEU A 44 -1.23 4.72 -4.20
N ASN A 45 -2.33 4.74 -4.95
CA ASN A 45 -3.20 3.58 -5.06
C ASN A 45 -2.67 2.52 -6.03
N ILE A 46 -1.94 2.93 -7.08
CA ILE A 46 -1.39 2.00 -8.07
C ILE A 46 0.07 1.70 -7.77
N MET A 47 0.94 2.72 -7.78
CA MET A 47 2.37 2.50 -7.58
C MET A 47 2.66 2.05 -6.13
N GLY A 48 2.06 2.69 -5.13
CA GLY A 48 2.19 2.28 -3.72
C GLY A 48 1.70 0.85 -3.49
N THR A 49 0.53 0.48 -4.01
CA THR A 49 0.05 -0.92 -3.93
C THR A 49 0.99 -1.91 -4.62
N ALA A 50 1.58 -1.55 -5.78
CA ALA A 50 2.54 -2.39 -6.47
C ALA A 50 3.82 -2.60 -5.62
N LEU A 51 4.31 -1.56 -4.95
CA LEU A 51 5.45 -1.65 -4.03
C LEU A 51 5.14 -2.56 -2.83
N VAL A 52 3.94 -2.43 -2.24
CA VAL A 52 3.47 -3.31 -1.16
C VAL A 52 3.47 -4.77 -1.62
N LEU A 53 2.89 -5.05 -2.80
CA LEU A 53 2.86 -6.40 -3.36
C LEU A 53 4.27 -6.98 -3.61
N ASP A 54 5.19 -6.17 -4.14
CA ASP A 54 6.58 -6.58 -4.36
C ASP A 54 7.28 -6.89 -3.03
N ALA A 55 7.12 -6.06 -1.99
CA ALA A 55 7.68 -6.29 -0.67
C ALA A 55 7.10 -7.55 0.01
N VAL A 56 5.77 -7.72 -0.03
CA VAL A 56 5.06 -8.90 0.48
C VAL A 56 5.58 -10.17 -0.20
N SER A 57 5.78 -10.13 -1.53
CA SER A 57 6.34 -11.24 -2.28
C SER A 57 7.78 -11.58 -1.86
N LYS A 58 8.66 -10.57 -1.78
CA LYS A 58 10.07 -10.73 -1.37
C LYS A 58 10.23 -11.25 0.06
N LEU A 59 9.38 -10.77 0.97
CA LEU A 59 9.39 -11.15 2.39
C LEU A 59 8.64 -12.46 2.66
N LYS A 60 8.02 -13.07 1.64
CA LYS A 60 7.27 -14.33 1.74
C LYS A 60 6.12 -14.26 2.75
N VAL A 61 5.43 -13.14 2.81
CA VAL A 61 4.20 -12.99 3.59
C VAL A 61 3.17 -14.00 3.07
N GLU A 62 2.52 -14.74 3.96
CA GLU A 62 1.62 -15.84 3.59
C GLU A 62 0.30 -15.37 2.98
N ARG A 63 -0.18 -14.19 3.39
CA ARG A 63 -1.46 -13.65 2.93
C ARG A 63 -1.44 -12.13 2.78
N PHE A 64 -1.97 -11.67 1.65
CA PHE A 64 -2.23 -10.27 1.37
C PHE A 64 -3.73 -10.04 1.17
N VAL A 65 -4.29 -9.05 1.86
CA VAL A 65 -5.69 -8.64 1.75
C VAL A 65 -5.74 -7.19 1.29
N TYR A 66 -6.30 -6.98 0.10
CA TYR A 66 -6.47 -5.65 -0.48
C TYR A 66 -7.86 -5.11 -0.16
N ALA A 67 -7.93 -3.93 0.46
CA ALA A 67 -9.18 -3.24 0.72
C ALA A 67 -9.57 -2.37 -0.48
N SER A 68 -10.42 -2.91 -1.37
CA SER A 68 -10.95 -2.18 -2.53
C SER A 68 -12.36 -1.63 -2.26
N THR A 69 -12.75 -0.62 -3.02
CA THR A 69 -14.12 -0.07 -3.10
C THR A 69 -14.72 -0.36 -4.47
N MET A 70 -16.05 -0.18 -4.62
CA MET A 70 -16.73 -0.25 -5.93
C MET A 70 -16.67 1.07 -6.70
N TYR A 71 -16.43 2.18 -6.00
CA TYR A 71 -16.41 3.54 -6.53
C TYR A 71 -14.98 4.05 -6.59
#